data_AF-A0A7W1UJC4-F1
#
_entry.id   AF-A0A7W1UJC4-F1
#
_cell.length_a   1.000
_cell.length_b   1.000
_cell.length_c   1.000
_cell.angle_alpha   90.00
_cell.angle_beta   90.00
_cell.angle_gamma   90.00
#
_symmetry.space_group_name_H-M   'P 1'
#
loop_
_entity.id
_entity.type
_entity.pdbx_description
1 polymer ?
#
loop_
_entity_poly.entity_id
_entity_poly.type
_entity_poly.pdbx_seq_one_letter_code
_entity_poly.pdbx_strand_id
1 'polypeptide(L)'
;LTLDPAEVVAVDLNPAQLACVELRIAAFRQLDDAALLGFLGVSPDSARPATYRRLRGDLTADARAFWDANPEAVRGGIIHAGRFERYLRGFRRWVLPLVHSPRTMRALRESRTLDEQRAFYGAHWNTLRWRLLFRLFFSRTLMGRLGRDPAFFTHVEGSVAERLLDRTRHALTEVPVRPNPYLAYIMTGTFPPEALPRYLRPEHREAIRTRLDRVRLVRGGVEDAGSGWDGFNLSDIWEYMTVPEYTAAYRRLVDGARPGARLVYWNLLAPRACPSGECERVRSLSALAEELHARDQAWFYGALQLDEVLG
;
A
#
# COMPACT_ATOMS: atom_id res chain seq x y z
N LEU A 1 -0.14 14.35 5.41
CA LEU A 1 -1.05 15.50 5.14
C LEU A 1 -2.25 15.57 6.10
N THR A 2 -3.00 14.48 6.33
CA THR A 2 -4.23 14.54 7.15
C THR A 2 -4.00 14.77 8.64
N LEU A 3 -2.77 14.56 9.13
CA LEU A 3 -2.36 14.81 10.53
C LEU A 3 -1.57 16.12 10.67
N ASP A 4 -1.80 17.08 9.77
CA ASP A 4 -1.19 18.42 9.78
C ASP A 4 0.35 18.48 9.90
N PRO A 5 1.11 17.68 9.14
CA PRO A 5 2.57 17.80 9.15
C PRO A 5 3.00 19.14 8.54
N ALA A 6 4.12 19.69 9.00
CA ALA A 6 4.74 20.88 8.41
C ALA A 6 5.28 20.59 7.00
N GLU A 7 5.87 19.40 6.80
CA GLU A 7 6.38 18.92 5.51
C GLU A 7 6.18 17.40 5.42
N VAL A 8 6.04 16.88 4.19
CA VAL A 8 6.14 15.45 3.87
C VAL A 8 7.09 15.29 2.70
N VAL A 9 8.16 14.53 2.90
CA VAL A 9 9.06 14.13 1.81
C VAL A 9 8.73 12.71 1.38
N ALA A 10 8.28 12.54 0.14
CA ALA A 10 8.07 11.23 -0.45
C ALA A 10 9.29 10.87 -1.31
N VAL A 11 9.96 9.80 -0.93
CA VAL A 11 11.19 9.33 -1.57
C VAL A 11 10.96 7.98 -2.22
N ASP A 12 11.38 7.82 -3.47
CA ASP A 12 11.31 6.53 -4.16
C ASP A 12 12.45 6.42 -5.20
N LEU A 13 12.99 5.21 -5.34
CA LEU A 13 13.98 4.88 -6.38
C LEU A 13 13.33 4.82 -7.77
N ASN A 14 12.05 4.47 -7.83
CA ASN A 14 11.29 4.26 -9.06
C ASN A 14 10.62 5.57 -9.51
N PRO A 15 11.06 6.17 -10.64
CA PRO A 15 10.48 7.40 -11.15
C PRO A 15 8.98 7.26 -11.50
N ALA A 16 8.49 6.06 -11.82
CA ALA A 16 7.08 5.83 -12.10
C ALA A 16 6.19 6.04 -10.85
N GLN A 17 6.70 5.73 -9.64
CA GLN A 17 5.98 5.97 -8.39
C GLN A 17 5.89 7.47 -8.09
N LEU A 18 6.97 8.22 -8.32
CA LEU A 18 6.97 9.67 -8.17
C LEU A 18 6.02 10.33 -9.18
N ALA A 19 6.04 9.91 -10.45
CA ALA A 19 5.07 10.36 -11.46
C ALA A 19 3.61 10.07 -11.07
N CYS A 20 3.37 8.97 -10.35
CA CYS A 20 2.06 8.64 -9.79
C CYS A 20 1.63 9.59 -8.67
N VAL A 21 2.57 10.05 -7.84
CA VAL A 21 2.28 11.05 -6.80
C VAL A 21 2.04 12.42 -7.42
N GLU A 22 2.88 12.86 -8.36
CA GLU A 22 2.70 14.14 -9.06
C GLU A 22 1.34 14.25 -9.73
N LEU A 23 0.92 13.21 -10.47
CA LEU A 23 -0.38 13.24 -11.14
C LEU A 23 -1.56 13.26 -10.14
N ARG A 24 -1.42 12.62 -8.97
CA ARG A 24 -2.41 12.72 -7.90
C ARG A 24 -2.44 14.12 -7.31
N ILE A 25 -1.29 14.74 -7.07
CA ILE A 25 -1.21 16.14 -6.59
C ILE A 25 -1.93 17.08 -7.57
N ALA A 26 -1.62 16.99 -8.87
CA ALA A 26 -2.29 17.79 -9.89
C ALA A 26 -3.81 17.55 -9.92
N ALA A 27 -4.25 16.29 -9.82
CA ALA A 27 -5.66 15.94 -9.78
C ALA A 27 -6.38 16.51 -8.55
N PHE A 28 -5.79 16.40 -7.35
CA PHE A 28 -6.37 16.99 -6.13
C PHE A 28 -6.45 18.51 -6.22
N ARG A 29 -5.45 19.16 -6.83
CA ARG A 29 -5.39 20.62 -6.95
C ARG A 29 -6.46 21.18 -7.89
N GLN A 30 -6.75 20.49 -9.00
CA GLN A 30 -7.59 21.04 -10.08
C GLN A 30 -9.00 20.46 -10.19
N LEU A 31 -9.27 19.28 -9.60
CA LEU A 31 -10.53 18.57 -9.80
C LEU A 31 -11.43 18.65 -8.57
N ASP A 32 -12.73 18.82 -8.82
CA ASP A 32 -13.74 18.55 -7.80
C ASP A 32 -13.78 17.06 -7.43
N ASP A 33 -14.55 16.73 -6.39
CA ASP A 33 -14.57 15.39 -5.82
C ASP A 33 -15.04 14.31 -6.79
N ALA A 34 -16.04 14.61 -7.64
CA ALA A 34 -16.57 13.65 -8.59
C ALA A 34 -15.58 13.41 -9.74
N ALA A 35 -15.01 14.49 -10.29
CA ALA A 35 -14.00 14.44 -11.33
C ALA A 35 -12.71 13.77 -10.84
N LEU A 36 -12.31 13.97 -9.57
CA LEU A 36 -11.18 13.30 -8.95
C LEU A 36 -11.39 11.78 -8.91
N LEU A 37 -12.52 11.31 -8.38
CA LEU A 37 -12.83 9.88 -8.29
C LEU A 37 -12.98 9.23 -9.68
N GLY A 38 -13.60 9.94 -10.62
CA GLY A 38 -13.71 9.53 -12.02
C GLY A 38 -12.32 9.38 -12.66
N PHE A 39 -11.50 10.44 -12.60
CA PHE A 39 -10.16 10.47 -13.17
C PHE A 39 -9.25 9.37 -12.63
N LEU A 40 -9.25 9.18 -11.30
CA LEU A 40 -8.40 8.19 -10.67
C LEU A 40 -8.77 6.75 -11.06
N GLY A 41 -10.03 6.49 -11.42
CA GLY A 41 -10.53 5.15 -11.76
C GLY A 41 -11.46 4.54 -10.71
N VAL A 42 -11.85 5.28 -9.67
CA VAL A 42 -12.78 4.80 -8.65
C VAL A 42 -14.19 4.68 -9.21
N SER A 43 -14.60 5.68 -9.98
CA SER A 43 -15.89 5.72 -10.69
C SER A 43 -15.66 5.67 -12.21
N PRO A 44 -16.60 5.13 -13.01
CA PRO A 44 -16.51 5.18 -14.46
C PRO A 44 -16.42 6.62 -14.96
N ASP A 45 -15.49 6.86 -15.89
CA ASP A 45 -15.29 8.18 -16.51
C ASP A 45 -14.62 7.99 -17.88
N SER A 46 -15.25 8.44 -18.95
CA SER A 46 -14.70 8.40 -20.31
C SER A 46 -13.85 9.64 -20.62
N ALA A 47 -13.92 10.69 -19.80
CA ALA A 47 -13.23 11.95 -20.00
C ALA A 47 -11.76 11.93 -19.53
N ARG A 48 -11.27 10.84 -18.94
CA ARG A 48 -9.89 10.74 -18.40
C ARG A 48 -8.79 11.25 -19.35
N PRO A 49 -8.80 10.92 -20.67
CA PRO A 49 -7.78 11.45 -21.57
C PRO A 49 -7.86 12.98 -21.75
N ALA A 50 -9.05 13.57 -21.69
CA ALA A 50 -9.23 15.02 -21.72
C ALA A 50 -8.78 15.65 -20.38
N THR A 51 -9.15 15.03 -19.26
CA THR A 51 -8.72 15.46 -17.93
C THR A 51 -7.20 15.45 -17.80
N TYR A 52 -6.53 14.36 -18.21
CA TYR A 52 -5.07 14.30 -18.22
C TYR A 52 -4.43 15.41 -19.08
N ARG A 53 -4.97 15.71 -20.27
CA ARG A 53 -4.48 16.81 -21.11
C ARG A 53 -4.55 18.17 -20.39
N ARG A 54 -5.50 18.38 -19.49
CA ARG A 54 -5.58 19.59 -18.64
C ARG A 54 -4.55 19.55 -17.51
N LEU A 55 -4.40 18.41 -16.85
CA LEU A 55 -3.50 18.26 -15.70
C LEU A 55 -2.01 18.24 -16.05
N ARG A 56 -1.65 17.74 -17.24
CA ARG A 56 -0.24 17.48 -17.61
C ARG A 56 0.65 18.72 -17.63
N GLY A 57 0.06 19.93 -17.71
CA GLY A 57 0.77 21.20 -17.63
C GLY A 57 1.49 21.40 -16.30
N ASP A 58 0.94 20.86 -15.20
CA ASP A 58 1.46 21.00 -13.85
C ASP A 58 2.51 19.94 -13.47
N LEU A 59 2.71 18.94 -14.34
CA LEU A 59 3.67 17.86 -14.12
C LEU A 59 5.08 18.27 -14.53
N THR A 60 6.08 17.72 -13.86
CA THR A 60 7.47 17.77 -14.32
C THR A 60 7.62 17.11 -15.70
N ALA A 61 8.71 17.42 -16.39
CA ALA A 61 9.00 16.83 -17.69
C ALA A 61 9.03 15.29 -17.64
N ASP A 62 9.64 14.71 -16.59
CA ASP A 62 9.75 13.27 -16.40
C ASP A 62 8.39 12.61 -16.15
N ALA A 63 7.59 13.18 -15.24
CA ALA A 63 6.25 12.65 -14.95
C ALA A 63 5.32 12.76 -16.17
N ARG A 64 5.39 13.87 -16.91
CA ARG A 64 4.67 14.06 -18.17
C ARG A 64 5.08 13.03 -19.21
N ALA A 65 6.38 12.85 -19.43
CA ALA A 65 6.91 11.87 -20.38
C ALA A 65 6.44 10.44 -20.04
N PHE A 66 6.45 10.08 -18.75
CA PHE A 66 5.93 8.80 -18.29
C PHE A 66 4.45 8.63 -18.65
N TRP A 67 3.58 9.58 -18.31
CA TRP A 67 2.14 9.46 -18.57
C TRP A 67 1.77 9.58 -20.05
N ASP A 68 2.51 10.37 -20.83
CA ASP A 68 2.36 10.46 -22.28
C ASP A 68 2.69 9.14 -22.98
N ALA A 69 3.68 8.41 -22.47
CA ALA A 69 4.03 7.07 -22.95
C ALA A 69 3.02 5.99 -22.52
N ASN A 70 2.10 6.30 -21.58
CA ASN A 70 1.15 5.34 -21.00
C ASN A 70 -0.33 5.81 -21.12
N PRO A 71 -0.84 6.13 -22.33
CA PRO A 71 -2.19 6.67 -22.50
C PRO A 71 -3.29 5.68 -22.12
N GLU A 72 -3.05 4.37 -22.30
CA GLU A 72 -4.01 3.33 -21.88
C GLU A 72 -4.15 3.25 -20.36
N ALA A 73 -3.07 3.52 -19.61
CA ALA A 73 -3.11 3.56 -18.15
C ALA A 73 -3.98 4.73 -17.66
N VAL A 74 -3.87 5.89 -18.31
CA VAL A 74 -4.73 7.05 -18.04
C VAL A 74 -6.19 6.73 -18.37
N ARG A 75 -6.47 6.17 -19.56
CA ARG A 75 -7.82 5.82 -19.98
C ARG A 75 -8.49 4.80 -19.04
N GLY A 76 -7.70 3.82 -18.59
CA GLY A 76 -8.14 2.78 -17.68
C GLY A 76 -8.40 3.25 -16.25
N GLY A 77 -7.89 4.42 -15.85
CA GLY A 77 -7.87 4.89 -14.46
C GLY A 77 -6.56 4.54 -13.78
N ILE A 78 -5.85 5.56 -13.28
CA ILE A 78 -4.45 5.42 -12.85
C ILE A 78 -4.26 4.53 -11.62
N ILE A 79 -5.32 4.30 -10.82
CA ILE A 79 -5.26 3.35 -9.70
C ILE A 79 -5.15 1.89 -10.18
N HIS A 80 -5.40 1.60 -11.46
CA HIS A 80 -5.28 0.26 -12.05
C HIS A 80 -3.99 0.07 -12.87
N ALA A 81 -3.14 1.10 -12.93
CA ALA A 81 -1.98 1.17 -13.81
C ALA A 81 -0.76 0.39 -13.33
N GLY A 82 -0.70 -0.01 -12.05
CA GLY A 82 0.45 -0.73 -11.52
C GLY A 82 0.48 -2.21 -11.90
N ARG A 83 1.67 -2.81 -11.82
CA ARG A 83 1.89 -4.23 -12.13
C ARG A 83 1.08 -5.14 -11.21
N PHE A 84 1.08 -4.81 -9.92
CA PHE A 84 0.38 -5.59 -8.91
C PHE A 84 -1.15 -5.53 -9.10
N GLU A 85 -1.69 -4.37 -9.47
CA GLU A 85 -3.12 -4.19 -9.73
C GLU A 85 -3.57 -4.96 -10.96
N ARG A 86 -2.75 -5.03 -12.02
CA ARG A 86 -3.00 -5.90 -13.17
C ARG A 86 -3.01 -7.37 -12.77
N TYR A 87 -2.11 -7.78 -11.88
CA TYR A 87 -2.06 -9.13 -11.35
C TYR A 87 -3.32 -9.48 -10.55
N LEU A 88 -3.72 -8.61 -9.62
CA LEU A 88 -4.95 -8.75 -8.83
C LEU A 88 -6.22 -8.73 -9.70
N ARG A 89 -6.22 -8.00 -10.82
CA ARG A 89 -7.31 -8.08 -11.81
C ARG A 89 -7.42 -9.50 -12.40
N GLY A 90 -6.29 -10.17 -12.65
CA GLY A 90 -6.27 -11.58 -13.07
C GLY A 90 -6.85 -12.50 -12.00
N PHE A 91 -6.44 -12.32 -10.74
CA PHE A 91 -6.99 -13.05 -9.59
C PHE A 91 -8.52 -12.93 -9.53
N ARG A 92 -9.02 -11.68 -9.57
CA ARG A 92 -10.45 -11.39 -9.49
C ARG A 92 -11.25 -11.95 -10.66
N ARG A 93 -10.72 -11.85 -11.87
CA ARG A 93 -11.44 -12.24 -13.09
C ARG A 93 -11.46 -13.75 -13.30
N TRP A 94 -10.37 -14.44 -12.95
CA TRP A 94 -10.17 -15.84 -13.34
C TRP A 94 -10.10 -16.79 -12.17
N VAL A 95 -9.58 -16.38 -11.00
CA VAL A 95 -9.40 -17.29 -9.86
C VAL A 95 -10.60 -17.25 -8.93
N LEU A 96 -11.03 -16.06 -8.49
CA LEU A 96 -12.15 -15.94 -7.54
C LEU A 96 -13.45 -16.61 -8.01
N PRO A 97 -13.88 -16.50 -9.29
CA PRO A 97 -15.08 -17.18 -9.77
C PRO A 97 -14.95 -18.72 -9.80
N LEU A 98 -13.72 -19.24 -9.89
CA LEU A 98 -13.43 -20.67 -9.77
C LEU A 98 -13.36 -21.14 -8.32
N VAL A 99 -13.38 -20.24 -7.34
CA VAL A 99 -13.41 -20.59 -5.92
C VAL A 99 -14.81 -20.39 -5.34
N HIS A 100 -15.40 -19.22 -5.58
CA HIS A 100 -16.60 -18.76 -4.89
C HIS A 100 -17.69 -18.34 -5.89
N SER A 101 -18.94 -18.62 -5.52
CA SER A 101 -20.09 -18.11 -6.28
C SER A 101 -20.20 -16.58 -6.17
N PRO A 102 -20.84 -15.89 -7.13
CA PRO A 102 -21.12 -14.47 -7.02
C PRO A 102 -21.89 -14.09 -5.75
N ARG A 103 -22.75 -14.99 -5.25
CA ARG A 103 -23.48 -14.80 -3.99
C ARG A 103 -22.50 -14.80 -2.80
N THR A 104 -21.59 -15.76 -2.72
CA THR A 104 -20.57 -15.83 -1.66
C THR A 104 -19.63 -14.63 -1.70
N MET A 105 -19.21 -14.19 -2.88
CA MET A 105 -18.35 -13.02 -3.04
C MET A 105 -19.05 -11.72 -2.58
N ARG A 106 -20.34 -11.54 -2.88
CA ARG A 106 -21.12 -10.42 -2.35
C ARG A 106 -21.28 -10.53 -0.84
N ALA A 107 -21.61 -11.73 -0.36
CA ALA A 107 -21.81 -12.00 1.06
C ALA A 107 -20.57 -11.65 1.87
N LEU A 108 -19.35 -11.91 1.38
CA LEU A 108 -18.10 -11.56 2.09
C LEU A 108 -18.09 -10.10 2.59
N ARG A 109 -18.63 -9.16 1.81
CA ARG A 109 -18.62 -7.72 2.11
C ARG A 109 -19.79 -7.22 2.94
N GLU A 110 -20.75 -8.07 3.27
CA GLU A 110 -21.85 -7.70 4.16
C GLU A 110 -21.32 -7.31 5.54
N SER A 111 -21.99 -6.37 6.18
CA SER A 111 -21.66 -5.93 7.53
C SER A 111 -21.92 -7.07 8.51
N ARG A 112 -20.93 -7.44 9.31
CA ARG A 112 -21.01 -8.50 10.32
C ARG A 112 -20.25 -8.10 11.57
N THR A 113 -20.63 -8.68 12.70
CA THR A 113 -19.76 -8.79 13.87
C THR A 113 -18.56 -9.70 13.55
N LEU A 114 -17.48 -9.62 14.34
CA LEU A 114 -16.32 -10.51 14.13
C LEU A 114 -16.69 -11.99 14.30
N ASP A 115 -17.61 -12.33 15.20
CA ASP A 115 -18.04 -13.71 15.40
C ASP A 115 -18.83 -14.25 14.20
N GLU A 116 -19.75 -13.47 13.65
CA GLU A 116 -20.46 -13.82 12.41
C GLU A 116 -19.50 -13.89 11.22
N GLN A 117 -18.49 -13.03 11.18
CA GLN A 117 -17.46 -13.04 10.14
C GLN A 117 -16.60 -14.32 10.21
N ARG A 118 -16.17 -14.74 11.41
CA ARG A 118 -15.49 -16.03 11.66
C ARG A 118 -16.36 -17.21 11.24
N ALA A 119 -17.64 -17.20 11.61
CA ALA A 119 -18.59 -18.24 11.23
C ALA A 119 -18.77 -18.32 9.71
N PHE A 120 -18.93 -17.18 9.03
CA PHE A 120 -19.00 -17.10 7.57
C PHE A 120 -17.73 -17.62 6.91
N TYR A 121 -16.56 -17.23 7.41
CA TYR A 121 -15.28 -17.68 6.88
C TYR A 121 -15.16 -19.21 6.95
N GLY A 122 -15.47 -19.80 8.11
CA GLY A 122 -15.43 -21.25 8.30
C GLY A 122 -16.44 -22.00 7.43
N ALA A 123 -17.69 -21.54 7.38
CA ALA A 123 -18.78 -22.23 6.69
C ALA A 123 -18.77 -22.08 5.17
N HIS A 124 -18.30 -20.95 4.64
CA HIS A 124 -18.49 -20.60 3.23
C HIS A 124 -17.23 -20.19 2.48
N TRP A 125 -16.20 -19.70 3.18
CA TRP A 125 -14.99 -19.17 2.53
C TRP A 125 -13.83 -20.17 2.52
N ASN A 126 -13.54 -20.81 3.65
CA ASN A 126 -12.36 -21.64 3.85
C ASN A 126 -12.47 -23.05 3.23
N THR A 127 -12.67 -23.11 1.92
CA THR A 127 -12.84 -24.35 1.17
C THR A 127 -11.50 -24.94 0.72
N LEU A 128 -11.46 -26.24 0.39
CA LEU A 128 -10.27 -26.85 -0.22
C LEU A 128 -9.88 -26.16 -1.53
N ARG A 129 -10.88 -25.79 -2.35
CA ARG A 129 -10.69 -25.04 -3.60
C ARG A 129 -10.02 -23.69 -3.35
N TRP A 130 -10.48 -22.95 -2.33
CA TRP A 130 -9.88 -21.68 -1.92
C TRP A 130 -8.42 -21.88 -1.54
N ARG A 131 -8.15 -22.79 -0.61
CA ARG A 131 -6.81 -23.07 -0.09
C ARG A 131 -5.84 -23.53 -1.19
N LEU A 132 -6.31 -24.27 -2.19
CA LEU A 132 -5.49 -24.75 -3.32
C LEU A 132 -5.21 -23.63 -4.34
N LEU A 133 -6.27 -23.00 -4.87
CA LEU A 133 -6.13 -21.98 -5.92
C LEU A 133 -5.44 -20.73 -5.41
N PHE A 134 -5.66 -20.37 -4.14
CA PHE A 134 -4.92 -19.29 -3.50
C PHE A 134 -3.42 -19.60 -3.47
N ARG A 135 -3.02 -20.81 -3.04
CA ARG A 135 -1.60 -21.19 -2.96
C ARG A 135 -0.93 -21.22 -4.32
N LEU A 136 -1.63 -21.73 -5.33
CA LEU A 136 -1.13 -21.73 -6.70
C LEU A 136 -0.91 -20.29 -7.18
N PHE A 137 -1.94 -19.46 -7.08
CA PHE A 137 -1.88 -18.08 -7.56
C PHE A 137 -0.83 -17.27 -6.81
N PHE A 138 -0.84 -17.25 -5.48
CA PHE A 138 0.14 -16.53 -4.68
C PHE A 138 1.42 -17.33 -4.41
N SER A 139 1.80 -18.22 -5.32
CA SER A 139 3.11 -18.87 -5.30
C SER A 139 4.22 -17.87 -5.65
N ARG A 140 5.42 -18.08 -5.08
CA ARG A 140 6.62 -17.26 -5.37
C ARG A 140 6.89 -17.13 -6.87
N THR A 141 6.73 -18.23 -7.61
CA THR A 141 6.96 -18.29 -9.05
C THR A 141 6.01 -17.39 -9.84
N LEU A 142 4.70 -17.49 -9.58
CA LEU A 142 3.70 -16.69 -10.30
C LEU A 142 3.78 -15.21 -9.92
N MET A 143 4.00 -14.90 -8.64
CA MET A 143 4.18 -13.53 -8.21
C MET A 143 5.45 -12.90 -8.77
N GLY A 144 6.60 -13.56 -8.74
CA GLY A 144 7.84 -13.01 -9.31
C GLY A 144 7.77 -12.80 -10.83
N ARG A 145 7.03 -13.67 -11.54
CA ARG A 145 6.86 -13.51 -13.00
C ARG A 145 5.85 -12.42 -13.35
N LEU A 146 4.72 -12.34 -12.65
CA LEU A 146 3.56 -11.58 -13.12
C LEU A 146 3.14 -10.43 -12.20
N GLY A 147 3.37 -10.53 -10.89
CA GLY A 147 2.81 -9.61 -9.89
C GLY A 147 3.79 -8.63 -9.25
N ARG A 148 5.02 -9.04 -8.98
CA ARG A 148 6.07 -8.24 -8.32
C ARG A 148 7.42 -8.51 -8.97
N ASP A 149 8.40 -7.68 -8.63
CA ASP A 149 9.79 -7.92 -9.00
C ASP A 149 10.30 -9.21 -8.31
N PRO A 150 10.96 -10.14 -9.03
CA PRO A 150 11.59 -11.31 -8.42
C PRO A 150 12.52 -10.99 -7.24
N ALA A 151 13.15 -9.81 -7.23
CA ALA A 151 14.07 -9.39 -6.18
C ALA A 151 13.41 -9.32 -4.79
N PHE A 152 12.10 -9.10 -4.70
CA PHE A 152 11.34 -9.12 -3.43
C PHE A 152 11.40 -10.47 -2.71
N PHE A 153 11.74 -11.55 -3.42
CA PHE A 153 11.73 -12.90 -2.86
C PHE A 153 13.12 -13.45 -2.55
N THR A 154 14.18 -12.71 -2.86
CA THR A 154 15.58 -13.17 -2.74
C THR A 154 15.92 -13.65 -1.33
N HIS A 155 15.45 -12.93 -0.31
CA HIS A 155 15.75 -13.20 1.10
C HIS A 155 14.61 -13.90 1.85
N VAL A 156 13.68 -14.50 1.13
CA VAL A 156 12.47 -15.07 1.73
C VAL A 156 12.62 -16.57 1.94
N GLU A 157 12.62 -16.99 3.20
CA GLU A 157 12.60 -18.39 3.60
C GLU A 157 11.17 -18.95 3.67
N GLY A 158 10.94 -20.22 3.31
CA GLY A 158 9.64 -20.88 3.44
C GLY A 158 8.55 -20.46 2.43
N SER A 159 7.33 -20.99 2.63
CA SER A 159 6.21 -20.82 1.70
C SER A 159 5.53 -19.46 1.85
N VAL A 160 5.80 -18.56 0.90
CA VAL A 160 5.12 -17.25 0.78
C VAL A 160 3.60 -17.41 0.71
N ALA A 161 3.15 -18.38 -0.07
CA ALA A 161 1.74 -18.65 -0.29
C ALA A 161 1.00 -19.02 1.00
N GLU A 162 1.65 -19.81 1.87
CA GLU A 162 1.04 -20.23 3.14
C GLU A 162 0.99 -19.09 4.16
N ARG A 163 2.05 -18.29 4.26
CA ARG A 163 2.02 -17.07 5.09
C ARG A 163 0.95 -16.09 4.63
N LEU A 164 0.84 -15.86 3.32
CA LEU A 164 -0.21 -14.99 2.78
C LEU A 164 -1.60 -15.57 3.02
N LEU A 165 -1.78 -16.89 2.95
CA LEU A 165 -3.06 -17.52 3.24
C LEU A 165 -3.43 -17.39 4.73
N ASP A 166 -2.45 -17.56 5.62
CA ASP A 166 -2.60 -17.39 7.06
C ASP A 166 -2.99 -15.96 7.44
N ARG A 167 -2.27 -14.98 6.89
CA ARG A 167 -2.59 -13.55 7.04
C ARG A 167 -3.94 -13.20 6.43
N THR A 168 -4.30 -13.80 5.30
CA THR A 168 -5.62 -13.60 4.69
C THR A 168 -6.72 -14.19 5.55
N ARG A 169 -6.49 -15.33 6.24
CA ARG A 169 -7.42 -15.81 7.26
C ARG A 169 -7.62 -14.75 8.34
N HIS A 170 -6.53 -14.24 8.93
CA HIS A 170 -6.60 -13.17 9.95
C HIS A 170 -7.43 -11.97 9.46
N ALA A 171 -7.14 -11.45 8.27
CA ALA A 171 -7.88 -10.32 7.72
C ALA A 171 -9.37 -10.60 7.49
N LEU A 172 -9.71 -11.84 7.15
CA LEU A 172 -11.08 -12.26 6.90
C LEU A 172 -11.81 -12.73 8.17
N THR A 173 -11.16 -12.78 9.34
CA THR A 173 -11.78 -13.22 10.60
C THR A 173 -11.64 -12.21 11.75
N GLU A 174 -10.56 -11.42 11.77
CA GLU A 174 -10.19 -10.55 12.89
C GLU A 174 -10.22 -9.06 12.55
N VAL A 175 -10.16 -8.71 11.26
CA VAL A 175 -10.21 -7.31 10.79
C VAL A 175 -11.57 -7.06 10.14
N PRO A 176 -12.25 -5.91 10.40
CA PRO A 176 -13.49 -5.57 9.73
C PRO A 176 -13.34 -5.56 8.19
N VAL A 177 -14.01 -6.50 7.52
CA VAL A 177 -13.92 -6.68 6.06
C VAL A 177 -14.56 -5.53 5.28
N ARG A 178 -15.75 -5.10 5.71
CA ARG A 178 -16.56 -4.11 4.99
C ARG A 178 -15.83 -2.77 4.75
N PRO A 179 -15.18 -2.15 5.75
CA PRO A 179 -14.47 -0.88 5.54
C PRO A 179 -13.02 -1.04 5.04
N ASN A 180 -12.55 -2.25 4.72
CA ASN A 180 -11.17 -2.49 4.31
C ASN A 180 -10.97 -2.13 2.82
N PRO A 181 -10.22 -1.05 2.49
CA PRO A 181 -10.05 -0.62 1.10
C PRO A 181 -9.24 -1.61 0.27
N TYR A 182 -8.23 -2.25 0.85
CA TYR A 182 -7.36 -3.19 0.15
C TYR A 182 -8.13 -4.44 -0.25
N LEU A 183 -8.92 -4.99 0.67
CA LEU A 183 -9.78 -6.13 0.41
C LEU A 183 -10.86 -5.81 -0.62
N ALA A 184 -11.53 -4.66 -0.47
CA ALA A 184 -12.53 -4.21 -1.43
C ALA A 184 -11.95 -4.12 -2.85
N TYR A 185 -10.76 -3.56 -3.00
CA TYR A 185 -10.10 -3.45 -4.29
C TYR A 185 -9.69 -4.79 -4.89
N ILE A 186 -9.12 -5.70 -4.09
CA ILE A 186 -8.76 -7.05 -4.55
C ILE A 186 -10.01 -7.78 -5.06
N MET A 187 -11.10 -7.69 -4.29
CA MET A 187 -12.35 -8.40 -4.56
C MET A 187 -13.15 -7.81 -5.72
N THR A 188 -13.15 -6.48 -5.89
CA THR A 188 -14.07 -5.81 -6.84
C THR A 188 -13.36 -4.99 -7.92
N GLY A 189 -12.10 -4.63 -7.70
CA GLY A 189 -11.35 -3.76 -8.58
C GLY A 189 -11.68 -2.29 -8.46
N THR A 190 -12.44 -1.90 -7.45
CA THR A 190 -12.73 -0.49 -7.14
C THR A 190 -12.87 -0.33 -5.63
N PHE A 191 -13.07 0.91 -5.18
CA PHE A 191 -13.33 1.26 -3.80
C PHE A 191 -14.78 1.72 -3.66
N PRO A 192 -15.65 0.93 -3.01
CA PRO A 192 -16.99 1.39 -2.69
C PRO A 192 -16.93 2.51 -1.63
N PRO A 193 -17.97 3.34 -1.48
CA PRO A 193 -17.96 4.48 -0.56
C PRO A 193 -17.55 4.14 0.87
N GLU A 194 -17.98 2.98 1.38
CA GLU A 194 -17.66 2.50 2.72
C GLU A 194 -16.20 2.04 2.91
N ALA A 195 -15.45 1.85 1.82
CA ALA A 195 -14.08 1.33 1.83
C ALA A 195 -13.15 2.17 0.94
N LEU A 196 -13.30 3.50 0.99
CA LEU A 196 -12.36 4.41 0.36
C LEU A 196 -11.01 4.40 1.11
N PRO A 197 -9.87 4.33 0.39
CA PRO A 197 -8.56 4.59 0.96
C PRO A 197 -8.56 5.94 1.67
N ARG A 198 -7.81 6.06 2.78
CA ARG A 198 -7.81 7.26 3.63
C ARG A 198 -7.70 8.56 2.83
N TYR A 199 -6.78 8.63 1.86
CA TYR A 199 -6.57 9.85 1.06
C TYR A 199 -7.77 10.24 0.17
N LEU A 200 -8.72 9.33 -0.10
CA LEU A 200 -9.90 9.58 -0.93
C LEU A 200 -11.18 9.81 -0.14
N ARG A 201 -11.15 9.64 1.18
CA ARG A 201 -12.35 9.81 2.02
C ARG A 201 -12.75 11.29 2.07
N PRO A 202 -14.05 11.63 1.95
CA PRO A 202 -14.53 13.02 1.88
C PRO A 202 -13.97 13.92 2.99
N GLU A 203 -13.93 13.41 4.23
CA GLU A 203 -13.46 14.12 5.42
C GLU A 203 -11.97 14.52 5.38
N HIS A 204 -11.20 14.02 4.42
CA HIS A 204 -9.78 14.30 4.29
C HIS A 204 -9.41 15.13 3.06
N ARG A 205 -10.33 15.30 2.10
CA ARG A 205 -10.02 15.93 0.80
C ARG A 205 -9.60 17.37 0.94
N GLU A 206 -10.32 18.16 1.72
CA GLU A 206 -10.01 19.58 1.91
C GLU A 206 -8.67 19.80 2.62
N ALA A 207 -8.42 19.01 3.67
CA ALA A 207 -7.14 19.01 4.37
C ALA A 207 -5.97 18.57 3.46
N ILE A 208 -6.21 17.70 2.49
CA ILE A 208 -5.20 17.33 1.49
C ILE A 208 -4.98 18.48 0.52
N ARG A 209 -6.04 19.04 -0.08
CA ARG A 209 -5.97 20.14 -1.06
C ARG A 209 -5.18 21.33 -0.54
N THR A 210 -5.49 21.78 0.68
CA THR A 210 -4.85 22.93 1.32
C THR A 210 -3.39 22.70 1.75
N ARG A 211 -2.91 21.45 1.72
CA ARG A 211 -1.58 21.06 2.21
C ARG A 211 -0.71 20.42 1.12
N LEU A 212 -1.13 20.43 -0.14
CA LEU A 212 -0.36 19.83 -1.24
C LEU A 212 1.04 20.43 -1.38
N ASP A 213 1.20 21.73 -1.11
CA ASP A 213 2.48 22.43 -1.21
C ASP A 213 3.48 22.04 -0.11
N ARG A 214 3.03 21.26 0.88
CA ARG A 214 3.90 20.65 1.91
C ARG A 214 4.52 19.33 1.46
N VAL A 215 4.20 18.84 0.25
CA VAL A 215 4.76 17.59 -0.29
C VAL A 215 5.96 17.90 -1.18
N ARG A 216 7.10 17.31 -0.83
CA ARG A 216 8.31 17.31 -1.64
C ARG A 216 8.60 15.90 -2.15
N LEU A 217 8.92 15.78 -3.43
CA LEU A 217 9.27 14.49 -4.04
C LEU A 217 10.77 14.41 -4.26
N VAL A 218 11.37 13.28 -3.90
CA VAL A 218 12.80 13.03 -4.10
C VAL A 218 12.98 11.69 -4.79
N ARG A 219 13.74 11.68 -5.88
CA ARG A 219 14.18 10.45 -6.52
C ARG A 219 15.49 10.00 -5.88
N GLY A 220 15.47 8.87 -5.19
CA GLY A 220 16.63 8.43 -4.43
C GLY A 220 16.31 7.36 -3.39
N GLY A 221 17.31 7.05 -2.58
CA GLY A 221 17.14 6.28 -1.35
C GLY A 221 16.58 7.16 -0.25
N VAL A 222 16.00 6.55 0.80
CA VAL A 222 15.35 7.29 1.89
C VAL A 222 16.30 8.27 2.60
N GLU A 223 17.61 8.00 2.58
CA GLU A 223 18.66 8.89 3.08
C GLU A 223 18.75 10.21 2.32
N ASP A 224 18.28 10.27 1.07
CA ASP A 224 18.28 11.48 0.24
C ASP A 224 17.16 12.46 0.66
N ALA A 225 16.31 12.08 1.63
CA ALA A 225 15.31 12.97 2.21
C ALA A 225 15.95 14.19 2.89
N GLY A 226 17.17 14.04 3.43
CA GLY A 226 17.83 15.01 4.32
C GLY A 226 17.69 14.62 5.79
N SER A 227 17.91 15.56 6.71
CA SER A 227 17.85 15.36 8.16
C SER A 227 16.85 16.29 8.84
N GLY A 228 16.61 16.07 10.14
CA GLY A 228 15.72 16.87 10.97
C GLY A 228 14.27 16.39 10.97
N TRP A 229 14.02 15.10 10.77
CA TRP A 229 12.66 14.55 10.68
C TRP A 229 12.09 14.13 12.04
N ASP A 230 10.80 14.42 12.25
CA ASP A 230 10.04 14.02 13.45
C ASP A 230 9.41 12.62 13.32
N GLY A 231 9.38 12.05 12.11
CA GLY A 231 8.83 10.72 11.91
C GLY A 231 9.04 10.17 10.50
N PHE A 232 9.01 8.85 10.40
CA PHE A 232 9.28 8.09 9.18
C PHE A 232 8.19 7.05 8.95
N ASN A 233 7.74 6.94 7.69
CA ASN A 233 6.80 5.91 7.24
C ASN A 233 7.47 5.10 6.13
N LEU A 234 7.84 3.86 6.42
CA LEU A 234 8.79 3.09 5.64
C LEU A 234 8.20 1.70 5.33
N SER A 235 7.43 1.60 4.25
CA SER A 235 6.80 0.33 3.86
C SER A 235 7.70 -0.48 2.93
N ASP A 236 8.05 -1.71 3.31
CA ASP A 236 8.78 -2.70 2.48
C ASP A 236 10.18 -2.28 2.00
N ILE A 237 10.75 -1.19 2.54
CA ILE A 237 12.00 -0.62 1.99
C ILE A 237 13.23 -1.51 2.25
N TRP A 238 13.16 -2.42 3.21
CA TRP A 238 14.27 -3.28 3.63
C TRP A 238 14.29 -4.67 2.96
N GLU A 239 13.26 -5.01 2.19
CA GLU A 239 13.05 -6.38 1.69
C GLU A 239 14.17 -6.84 0.72
N TYR A 240 14.81 -5.89 0.04
CA TYR A 240 15.85 -6.15 -0.97
C TYR A 240 17.27 -5.95 -0.46
N MET A 241 17.43 -5.46 0.77
CA MET A 241 18.73 -5.12 1.32
C MET A 241 19.35 -6.34 2.01
N THR A 242 20.66 -6.50 1.90
CA THR A 242 21.42 -7.37 2.80
C THR A 242 21.38 -6.81 4.23
N VAL A 243 21.73 -7.63 5.23
CA VAL A 243 21.80 -7.15 6.64
C VAL A 243 22.74 -5.94 6.80
N PRO A 244 23.95 -5.90 6.19
CA PRO A 244 24.81 -4.73 6.27
C PRO A 244 24.21 -3.48 5.62
N GLU A 245 23.60 -3.58 4.43
CA GLU A 245 22.95 -2.46 3.74
C GLU A 245 21.79 -1.90 4.55
N TYR A 246 20.92 -2.79 5.05
CA TYR A 246 19.82 -2.43 5.95
C TYR A 246 20.33 -1.70 7.19
N THR A 247 21.37 -2.23 7.85
CA THR A 247 21.93 -1.64 9.07
C THR A 247 22.51 -0.25 8.79
N ALA A 248 23.21 -0.08 7.67
CA ALA A 248 23.76 1.22 7.27
C ALA A 248 22.66 2.23 6.94
N ALA A 249 21.62 1.82 6.21
CA ALA A 249 20.48 2.69 5.89
C ALA A 249 19.69 3.08 7.15
N TYR A 250 19.45 2.14 8.06
CA TYR A 250 18.81 2.39 9.34
C TYR A 250 19.59 3.41 10.18
N ARG A 251 20.92 3.27 10.28
CA ARG A 251 21.79 4.23 10.97
C ARG A 251 21.65 5.65 10.40
N ARG A 252 21.68 5.79 9.08
CA ARG A 252 21.51 7.10 8.41
C ARG A 252 20.16 7.74 8.76
N LEU A 253 19.09 6.94 8.89
CA LEU A 253 17.79 7.46 9.32
C LEU A 253 17.82 7.95 10.76
N VAL A 254 18.43 7.19 11.67
CA VAL A 254 18.60 7.60 13.08
C VAL A 254 19.47 8.86 13.18
N ASP A 255 20.54 8.96 12.39
CA ASP A 255 21.40 10.15 12.32
C ASP A 255 20.64 11.39 11.80
N GLY A 256 19.69 11.18 10.89
CA GLY A 256 18.83 12.22 10.33
C GLY A 256 17.57 12.52 11.14
N ALA A 257 17.33 11.82 12.25
CA ALA A 257 16.13 11.96 13.06
C ALA A 257 16.31 12.98 14.19
N ARG A 258 15.22 13.65 14.58
CA ARG A 258 15.21 14.45 15.82
C ARG A 258 15.04 13.56 17.05
N PRO A 259 15.50 13.98 18.24
CA PRO A 259 15.14 13.31 19.50
C PRO A 259 13.61 13.17 19.62
N GLY A 260 13.15 11.97 19.96
CA GLY A 260 11.73 11.62 20.04
C GLY A 260 11.05 11.29 18.70
N ALA A 261 11.79 11.34 17.58
CA ALA A 261 11.24 10.96 16.28
C ALA A 261 10.89 9.47 16.23
N ARG A 262 9.85 9.13 15.46
CA ARG A 262 9.35 7.75 15.36
C ARG A 262 9.57 7.16 13.98
N LEU A 263 10.22 6.01 13.93
CA LEU A 263 10.36 5.20 12.72
C LEU A 263 9.28 4.13 12.73
N VAL A 264 8.36 4.20 11.76
CA VAL A 264 7.33 3.18 11.54
C VAL A 264 7.64 2.45 10.25
N TYR A 265 7.87 1.14 10.32
CA TYR A 265 8.20 0.35 9.14
C TYR A 265 7.51 -1.00 9.11
N TRP A 266 7.15 -1.40 7.89
CA TRP A 266 6.48 -2.66 7.62
C TRP A 266 7.42 -3.59 6.90
N ASN A 267 7.45 -4.84 7.34
CA ASN A 267 8.15 -5.92 6.66
C ASN A 267 7.14 -6.88 6.05
N LEU A 268 7.27 -7.17 4.77
CA LEU A 268 6.46 -8.18 4.10
C LEU A 268 6.89 -9.58 4.51
N LEU A 269 8.18 -9.87 4.39
CA LEU A 269 8.72 -11.24 4.47
C LEU A 269 10.08 -11.27 5.17
N ALA A 270 10.92 -10.24 5.01
CA ALA A 270 12.22 -10.17 5.66
C ALA A 270 12.08 -9.81 7.16
N PRO A 271 12.68 -10.58 8.08
CA PRO A 271 12.60 -10.28 9.51
C PRO A 271 13.56 -9.14 9.87
N ARG A 272 13.11 -7.88 9.72
CA ARG A 272 13.89 -6.68 10.09
C ARG A 272 13.35 -6.06 11.38
N ALA A 273 14.26 -5.60 12.21
CA ALA A 273 14.00 -4.90 13.47
C ALA A 273 15.25 -4.10 13.83
N CYS A 274 15.11 -3.09 14.70
CA CYS A 274 16.19 -2.22 15.16
C CYS A 274 17.51 -3.00 15.30
N PRO A 275 18.58 -2.61 14.56
CA PRO A 275 19.86 -3.32 14.62
C PRO A 275 20.40 -3.30 16.05
N SER A 276 20.99 -4.41 16.51
CA SER A 276 21.47 -4.55 17.89
C SER A 276 22.50 -3.49 18.32
N GLY A 277 23.21 -2.88 17.36
CA GLY A 277 24.14 -1.78 17.62
C GLY A 277 23.48 -0.43 17.89
N GLU A 278 22.15 -0.29 17.76
CA GLU A 278 21.44 0.98 17.94
C GLU A 278 20.62 1.04 19.25
N CYS A 279 20.71 0.02 20.11
CA CYS A 279 19.94 -0.07 21.36
C CYS A 279 20.14 1.10 22.33
N GLU A 280 21.29 1.78 22.27
CA GLU A 280 21.57 2.97 23.10
C GLU A 280 20.94 4.26 22.54
N ARG A 281 20.60 4.26 21.24
CA ARG A 281 20.09 5.42 20.51
C ARG A 281 18.61 5.31 20.19
N VAL A 282 18.05 4.11 20.29
CA VAL A 282 16.68 3.81 19.87
C VAL A 282 16.01 2.89 20.87
N ARG A 283 14.77 3.24 21.23
CA ARG A 283 13.87 2.38 21.98
C ARG A 283 12.80 1.79 21.06
N SER A 284 12.77 0.46 20.95
CA SER A 284 11.68 -0.25 20.28
C SER A 284 10.41 -0.23 21.11
N LEU A 285 9.30 0.15 20.49
CA LEU A 285 7.96 0.22 21.07
C LEU A 285 7.14 -1.03 20.67
N SER A 286 7.70 -2.22 20.88
CA SER A 286 7.19 -3.48 20.32
C SER A 286 5.74 -3.78 20.68
N ALA A 287 5.33 -3.55 21.93
CA ALA A 287 3.94 -3.78 22.35
C ALA A 287 2.94 -2.91 21.57
N LEU A 288 3.28 -1.64 21.33
CA LEU A 288 2.45 -0.75 20.52
C LEU A 288 2.50 -1.14 19.03
N ALA A 289 3.65 -1.59 18.53
CA ALA A 289 3.77 -2.09 17.16
C ALA A 289 2.87 -3.32 16.92
N GLU A 290 2.87 -4.28 17.84
CA GLU A 290 2.01 -5.47 17.80
C GLU A 290 0.52 -5.10 17.87
N GLU A 291 0.15 -4.20 18.79
CA GLU A 291 -1.22 -3.70 18.92
C GLU A 291 -1.74 -3.06 17.62
N LEU A 292 -0.91 -2.22 16.99
CA LEU A 292 -1.24 -1.55 15.73
C LEU A 292 -1.27 -2.54 14.56
N HIS A 293 -0.33 -3.49 14.51
CA HIS A 293 -0.27 -4.50 13.46
C HIS A 293 -1.52 -5.38 13.43
N ALA A 294 -2.02 -5.77 14.61
CA ALA A 294 -3.22 -6.61 14.73
C ALA A 294 -4.46 -5.99 14.07
N ARG A 295 -4.51 -4.65 13.99
CA ARG A 295 -5.62 -3.88 13.40
C ARG A 295 -5.35 -3.38 11.99
N ASP A 296 -4.17 -3.67 11.44
CA ASP A 296 -3.78 -3.17 10.14
C ASP A 296 -4.70 -3.72 9.04
N GLN A 297 -5.27 -2.80 8.25
CA GLN A 297 -6.11 -3.17 7.12
C GLN A 297 -5.28 -3.70 5.93
N ALA A 298 -3.97 -3.44 5.90
CA ALA A 298 -3.04 -3.97 4.91
C ALA A 298 -2.38 -5.26 5.43
N TRP A 299 -3.15 -6.34 5.56
CA TRP A 299 -2.74 -7.58 6.21
C TRP A 299 -1.60 -8.37 5.53
N PHE A 300 -1.06 -7.88 4.41
CA PHE A 300 -0.01 -8.60 3.68
C PHE A 300 1.33 -8.59 4.40
N TYR A 301 1.58 -7.61 5.25
CA TYR A 301 2.82 -7.48 6.01
C TYR A 301 2.92 -8.56 7.10
N GLY A 302 4.14 -9.05 7.32
CA GLY A 302 4.43 -10.02 8.37
C GLY A 302 4.74 -9.41 9.72
N ALA A 303 5.17 -8.15 9.73
CA ALA A 303 5.42 -7.40 10.96
C ALA A 303 5.28 -5.91 10.68
N LEU A 304 4.88 -5.19 11.74
CA LEU A 304 5.05 -3.76 11.89
C LEU A 304 6.10 -3.55 12.98
N GLN A 305 7.02 -2.64 12.75
CA GLN A 305 8.00 -2.20 13.73
C GLN A 305 7.78 -0.72 14.03
N LEU A 306 7.97 -0.37 15.29
CA LEU A 306 7.87 1.00 15.77
C LEU A 306 9.05 1.27 16.69
N ASP A 307 9.89 2.20 16.28
CA ASP A 307 11.11 2.59 16.98
C ASP A 307 11.07 4.09 17.29
N GLU A 308 11.53 4.49 18.47
CA GLU A 308 11.63 5.88 18.90
C GLU A 308 13.08 6.27 19.16
N VAL A 309 13.55 7.33 18.53
CA VAL A 309 14.91 7.84 18.65
C VAL A 309 15.09 8.55 20.00
N LEU A 310 16.11 8.15 20.74
CA LEU A 310 16.48 8.72 22.04
C LEU A 310 17.29 10.01 21.85
N GLY A 311 17.20 10.91 22.84
CA GLY A 311 17.93 12.17 22.87
C GLY A 311 19.28 12.07 23.57
#